data_AF-A0A9E0WLH9-F1
#
_entry.id   AF-A0A9E0WLH9-F1
#
_cell.length_a   1.000
_cell.length_b   1.000
_cell.length_c   1.000
_cell.angle_alpha   90.00
_cell.angle_beta   90.00
_cell.angle_gamma   90.00
#
_symmetry.space_group_name_H-M   'P 1'
#
loop_
_entity.id
_entity.type
_entity.pdbx_description
1 polymer ?
#
loop_
_entity_poly.entity_id
_entity_poly.type
_entity_poly.pdbx_seq_one_letter_code
_entity_poly.pdbx_strand_id
1 'polypeptide(L)'
;MKRLILLFLTVLTLVSCGDEVEFSSPGFQGNREYGLWRAEFTNAAIDANGFLTITAGNNVETVTLKVPSVAVGTYIVGDWGTMEARYVDANGTVYTTNNRPDEDVSIYPEYGFVKIEEINNNTFTGTFEFLAFDDSGLNSIGYNEGVFYQVPLISGSIPAVVITCDDTEAVSIEARAAYIASYDTTGYINREEYEAACNAYREALIVQRDYCGDISGELTQLIGELNVCNFRCSFATQNRTLAQTEFEDATISNYVAACDNYRFYLEQQLEICGDEDGSIQAVLDELDCNDDDADGIPNYFEDFNGNGNLDDDDLDNDGIANYLDNDDDGDGILTIDEAQDVDGNPLDTDGDNDVDYLDNDDDGDGLFTQFEPGDTDGDGTPNYLDTDDDDDGLLTIAENADPNLDGDPADALDTDSDGLPDYLDDM
;
A
#
# COMPACT_ATOMS: atom_id res chain seq x y z
N MET A 1 91.44 38.17 -44.61
CA MET A 1 91.15 38.03 -46.07
C MET A 1 89.83 37.28 -46.18
N LYS A 2 88.70 37.98 -46.34
CA LYS A 2 87.88 38.12 -47.57
C LYS A 2 87.11 36.85 -47.99
N ARG A 3 85.76 36.98 -47.92
CA ARG A 3 84.70 36.43 -48.83
C ARG A 3 84.39 34.92 -48.67
N LEU A 4 83.16 34.40 -48.77
CA LEU A 4 81.86 34.89 -49.28
C LEU A 4 80.70 34.00 -48.73
N ILE A 5 79.57 34.65 -48.42
CA ILE A 5 78.14 34.28 -48.45
C ILE A 5 77.75 32.88 -48.99
N LEU A 6 76.91 32.13 -48.25
CA LEU A 6 75.64 31.44 -48.64
C LEU A 6 75.36 30.22 -47.72
N LEU A 7 74.37 30.31 -46.82
CA LEU A 7 73.17 29.46 -46.83
C LEU A 7 72.26 29.89 -45.67
N PHE A 8 71.25 30.68 -45.99
CA PHE A 8 70.13 31.02 -45.14
C PHE A 8 68.92 30.31 -45.76
N LEU A 9 68.63 29.07 -45.34
CA LEU A 9 67.40 28.37 -45.70
C LEU A 9 67.24 27.15 -44.79
N THR A 10 65.99 26.88 -44.39
CA THR A 10 65.49 25.68 -43.70
C THR A 10 65.58 25.62 -42.17
N VAL A 11 65.09 26.66 -41.49
CA VAL A 11 64.41 26.51 -40.18
C VAL A 11 63.20 27.45 -40.14
N LEU A 12 62.15 27.13 -40.91
CA LEU A 12 60.80 27.65 -40.72
C LEU A 12 59.85 26.89 -41.65
N THR A 13 59.10 25.92 -41.13
CA THR A 13 57.75 25.48 -41.55
C THR A 13 57.44 24.12 -40.93
N LEU A 14 57.13 24.12 -39.63
CA LEU A 14 56.21 23.16 -39.03
C LEU A 14 55.35 23.95 -38.04
N VAL A 15 54.66 24.97 -38.56
CA VAL A 15 53.40 25.38 -37.96
C VAL A 15 52.39 24.40 -38.55
N SER A 16 52.06 23.39 -37.78
CA SER A 16 50.83 22.64 -37.97
C SER A 16 49.71 23.66 -37.94
N CYS A 17 48.94 23.79 -39.02
CA CYS A 17 47.62 24.37 -38.91
C CYS A 17 46.86 23.44 -37.96
N GLY A 18 46.74 23.81 -36.68
CA GLY A 18 45.58 23.40 -35.93
C GLY A 18 44.42 24.11 -36.58
N ASP A 19 43.43 23.37 -37.08
CA ASP A 19 42.16 23.94 -37.50
C ASP A 19 41.47 24.48 -36.25
N GLU A 20 41.87 25.69 -35.85
CA GLU A 20 41.27 26.42 -34.76
C GLU A 20 39.95 26.98 -35.32
N VAL A 21 38.84 26.39 -34.89
CA VAL A 21 37.51 26.84 -35.29
C VAL A 21 37.27 28.20 -34.65
N GLU A 22 37.52 29.29 -35.40
CA GLU A 22 37.12 30.64 -35.00
C GLU A 22 35.59 30.74 -35.02
N PHE A 23 34.95 30.61 -33.85
CA PHE A 23 33.53 30.89 -33.66
C PHE A 23 33.33 32.38 -33.45
N SER A 24 32.87 33.10 -34.49
CA SER A 24 32.43 34.49 -34.37
C SER A 24 30.94 34.63 -34.73
N SER A 25 30.07 33.89 -34.04
CA SER A 25 28.59 34.05 -33.94
C SER A 25 27.98 32.76 -33.34
N PRO A 26 26.74 32.76 -32.81
CA PRO A 26 26.01 31.53 -32.54
C PRO A 26 26.12 30.56 -33.73
N GLY A 27 26.35 29.29 -33.46
CA GLY A 27 26.69 28.33 -34.52
C GLY A 27 26.25 26.92 -34.20
N PHE A 28 25.94 26.15 -35.23
CA PHE A 28 25.70 24.72 -35.15
C PHE A 28 26.30 24.08 -36.39
N GLN A 29 27.23 23.15 -36.21
CA GLN A 29 27.92 22.48 -37.30
C GLN A 29 28.35 21.07 -36.90
N GLY A 30 28.65 20.23 -37.88
CA GLY A 30 29.19 18.90 -37.66
C GLY A 30 29.65 18.28 -38.97
N ASN A 31 30.42 17.20 -38.88
CA ASN A 31 30.81 16.41 -40.04
C ASN A 31 29.71 15.39 -40.36
N ARG A 32 29.00 15.64 -41.46
CA ARG A 32 27.93 14.78 -41.96
C ARG A 32 28.42 14.01 -43.18
N GLU A 33 28.53 12.69 -43.06
CA GLU A 33 28.97 11.80 -44.15
C GLU A 33 30.21 12.32 -44.89
N TYR A 34 31.26 12.66 -44.13
CA TYR A 34 32.56 13.14 -44.64
C TYR A 34 32.58 14.58 -45.18
N GLY A 35 31.48 15.35 -45.04
CA GLY A 35 31.38 16.76 -45.40
C GLY A 35 30.98 17.65 -44.22
N LEU A 36 31.57 18.85 -44.14
CA LEU A 36 31.17 19.84 -43.13
C LEU A 36 29.75 20.34 -43.41
N TRP A 37 28.84 20.10 -42.48
CA TRP A 37 27.49 20.66 -42.46
C TRP A 37 27.42 21.84 -41.50
N ARG A 38 26.77 22.93 -41.93
CA ARG A 38 26.55 24.13 -41.11
C ARG A 38 25.10 24.57 -41.20
N ALA A 39 24.53 24.90 -40.05
CA ALA A 39 23.20 25.47 -39.98
C ALA A 39 23.20 26.96 -40.38
N GLU A 40 22.12 27.40 -41.02
CA GLU A 40 21.82 28.81 -41.30
C GLU A 40 20.98 29.43 -40.17
N PHE A 41 20.23 28.61 -39.42
CA PHE A 41 19.50 29.03 -38.24
C PHE A 41 19.71 28.05 -37.09
N THR A 42 19.66 28.56 -35.87
CA THR A 42 19.72 27.77 -34.64
C THR A 42 18.76 28.36 -33.62
N ASN A 43 18.11 27.49 -32.86
CA ASN A 43 17.27 27.89 -31.74
C ASN A 43 17.15 26.75 -30.72
N ALA A 44 16.84 27.13 -29.49
CA ALA A 44 16.49 26.20 -28.43
C ALA A 44 15.09 26.51 -27.90
N ALA A 45 14.40 25.47 -27.46
CA ALA A 45 13.12 25.56 -26.77
C ALA A 45 13.13 24.65 -25.54
N ILE A 46 12.47 25.09 -24.47
CA ILE A 46 12.22 24.29 -23.27
C ILE A 46 10.72 24.09 -23.14
N ASP A 47 10.28 22.85 -22.98
CA ASP A 47 8.87 22.51 -22.78
C ASP A 47 8.43 22.63 -21.31
N ALA A 48 7.17 22.29 -21.02
CA ALA A 48 6.61 22.37 -19.68
C ALA A 48 7.25 21.39 -18.68
N ASN A 49 7.87 20.31 -19.18
CA ASN A 49 8.57 19.32 -18.36
C ASN A 49 10.04 19.71 -18.12
N GLY A 50 10.51 20.82 -18.72
CA GLY A 50 11.90 21.25 -18.61
C GLY A 50 12.83 20.61 -19.64
N PHE A 51 12.30 19.89 -20.63
CA PHE A 51 13.11 19.20 -21.63
C PHE A 51 13.61 20.19 -22.68
N LEU A 52 14.90 20.09 -23.00
CA LEU A 52 15.56 20.96 -23.96
C LEU A 52 15.47 20.35 -25.35
N THR A 53 14.98 21.14 -26.30
CA THR A 53 15.08 20.84 -27.73
C THR A 53 15.94 21.90 -28.40
N ILE A 54 17.07 21.49 -28.97
CA ILE A 54 17.93 22.31 -29.83
C ILE A 54 17.59 21.98 -31.29
N THR A 55 17.17 22.98 -32.05
CA THR A 55 16.88 22.83 -33.48
C THR A 55 17.81 23.70 -34.30
N ALA A 56 18.42 23.11 -35.32
CA ALA A 56 19.31 23.77 -36.23
C ALA A 56 19.03 23.31 -37.66
N GLY A 57 19.16 24.18 -38.64
CA GLY A 57 18.86 23.80 -40.02
C GLY A 57 19.26 24.85 -41.03
N ASN A 58 18.98 24.54 -42.29
CA ASN A 58 19.04 25.47 -43.41
C ASN A 58 17.65 25.50 -44.09
N ASN A 59 17.54 26.11 -45.28
CA ASN A 59 16.26 26.20 -45.98
C ASN A 59 15.60 24.87 -46.37
N VAL A 60 16.32 23.73 -46.29
CA VAL A 60 15.83 22.42 -46.76
C VAL A 60 16.08 21.26 -45.79
N GLU A 61 17.03 21.37 -44.87
CA GLU A 61 17.41 20.30 -43.93
C GLU A 61 17.30 20.78 -42.48
N THR A 62 17.00 19.87 -41.55
CA THR A 62 16.88 20.20 -40.12
C THR A 62 17.45 19.09 -39.24
N VAL A 63 18.26 19.48 -38.25
CA VAL A 63 18.73 18.66 -37.13
C VAL A 63 17.99 19.10 -35.87
N THR A 64 17.49 18.15 -35.09
CA THR A 64 16.84 18.35 -33.80
C THR A 64 17.50 17.46 -32.77
N LEU A 65 17.95 18.04 -31.67
CA LEU A 65 18.52 17.34 -30.53
C LEU A 65 17.59 17.59 -29.34
N LYS A 66 17.01 16.52 -28.80
CA LYS A 66 16.10 16.55 -27.67
C LYS A 66 16.76 15.83 -26.50
N VAL A 67 16.82 16.49 -25.35
CA VAL A 67 17.34 15.94 -24.09
C VAL A 67 16.42 16.31 -22.93
N PRO A 68 16.32 15.47 -21.89
CA PRO A 68 15.27 15.58 -20.88
C PRO A 68 15.63 16.54 -19.74
N SER A 69 16.70 17.32 -19.88
CA SER A 69 17.09 18.28 -18.86
C SER A 69 17.93 19.42 -19.43
N VAL A 70 17.93 20.54 -18.72
CA VAL A 70 18.83 21.68 -18.94
C VAL A 70 19.98 21.68 -17.93
N ALA A 71 20.47 20.50 -17.55
CA ALA A 71 21.69 20.35 -16.78
C ALA A 71 22.92 20.23 -17.70
N VAL A 72 24.06 20.76 -17.25
CA VAL A 72 25.36 20.49 -17.89
C VAL A 72 25.69 19.03 -17.68
N GLY A 73 25.99 18.30 -18.75
CA GLY A 73 26.14 16.85 -18.71
C GLY A 73 26.10 16.22 -20.10
N THR A 74 26.28 14.90 -20.13
CA THR A 74 26.17 14.09 -21.34
C THR A 74 24.87 13.29 -21.30
N TYR A 75 24.09 13.37 -22.36
CA TYR A 75 22.84 12.65 -22.55
C TYR A 75 23.03 11.67 -23.69
N ILE A 76 22.66 10.41 -23.48
CA ILE A 76 22.69 9.39 -24.54
C ILE A 76 21.39 9.50 -25.33
N VAL A 77 21.48 9.56 -26.66
CA VAL A 77 20.32 9.67 -27.54
C VAL A 77 20.11 8.39 -28.34
N GLY A 78 18.85 8.07 -28.63
CA GLY A 78 18.45 6.78 -29.20
C GLY A 78 18.01 5.75 -28.16
N ASP A 79 17.91 6.22 -26.91
CA ASP A 79 17.52 5.41 -25.77
C ASP A 79 15.99 5.35 -25.62
N TRP A 80 15.36 6.49 -25.31
CA TRP A 80 13.92 6.64 -25.12
C TRP A 80 13.39 7.89 -25.84
N GLY A 81 12.07 7.99 -26.11
CA GLY A 81 11.47 9.05 -26.93
C GLY A 81 11.67 10.51 -26.45
N THR A 82 12.19 10.69 -25.24
CA THR A 82 12.59 11.98 -24.65
C THR A 82 14.04 12.36 -24.95
N MET A 83 14.87 11.42 -25.41
CA MET A 83 16.29 11.57 -25.77
C MET A 83 16.52 11.19 -27.23
N GLU A 84 16.43 12.18 -28.11
CA GLU A 84 16.40 11.96 -29.56
C GLU A 84 17.38 12.87 -30.27
N ALA A 85 18.18 12.33 -31.18
CA ALA A 85 18.74 13.10 -32.27
C ALA A 85 18.03 12.72 -33.57
N ARG A 86 17.47 13.74 -34.23
CA ARG A 86 16.64 13.60 -35.41
C ARG A 86 17.14 14.50 -36.52
N TYR A 87 17.22 13.96 -37.73
CA TYR A 87 17.56 14.67 -38.94
C TYR A 87 16.44 14.54 -39.96
N VAL A 88 16.14 15.64 -40.66
CA VAL A 88 15.22 15.68 -41.80
C VAL A 88 15.97 16.19 -43.02
N ASP A 89 15.98 15.39 -44.08
CA ASP A 89 16.67 15.75 -45.33
C ASP A 89 15.83 16.69 -46.22
N ALA A 90 16.41 17.12 -47.34
CA ALA A 90 15.76 18.00 -48.32
C ALA A 90 14.51 17.39 -49.01
N ASN A 91 14.34 16.07 -48.96
CA ASN A 91 13.18 15.37 -49.50
C ASN A 91 12.10 15.14 -48.43
N GLY A 92 12.36 15.50 -47.17
CA GLY A 92 11.48 15.26 -46.03
C GLY A 92 11.65 13.87 -45.39
N THR A 93 12.66 13.10 -45.79
CA THR A 93 13.00 11.82 -45.15
C THR A 93 13.46 12.08 -43.72
N VAL A 94 12.90 11.32 -42.77
CA VAL A 94 13.23 11.44 -41.36
C VAL A 94 14.20 10.35 -40.98
N TYR A 95 15.26 10.73 -40.29
CA TYR A 95 16.22 9.85 -39.65
C TYR A 95 16.20 10.16 -38.16
N THR A 96 16.12 9.15 -37.30
CA THR A 96 16.16 9.33 -35.85
C THR A 96 16.98 8.24 -35.18
N THR A 97 17.64 8.60 -34.08
CA THR A 97 18.33 7.64 -33.20
C THR A 97 17.36 6.66 -32.52
N ASN A 98 16.06 6.97 -32.50
CA ASN A 98 15.03 6.09 -31.95
C ASN A 98 14.59 4.99 -32.94
N ASN A 99 14.96 5.09 -34.22
CA ASN A 99 14.79 4.00 -35.17
C ASN A 99 15.94 3.01 -35.02
N ARG A 100 15.62 1.72 -35.01
CA ARG A 100 16.63 0.66 -34.90
C ARG A 100 17.11 0.26 -36.30
N PRO A 101 18.41 -0.03 -36.48
CA PRO A 101 18.88 -0.63 -37.72
C PRO A 101 18.18 -1.95 -37.97
N ASP A 102 17.98 -2.28 -39.25
CA ASP A 102 17.63 -3.64 -39.63
C ASP A 102 18.76 -4.59 -39.18
N GLU A 103 18.39 -5.78 -38.69
CA GLU A 103 19.35 -6.78 -38.18
C GLU A 103 20.38 -7.20 -39.26
N ASP A 104 20.00 -7.14 -40.54
CA ASP A 104 20.90 -7.41 -41.68
C ASP A 104 21.90 -6.26 -41.93
N VAL A 105 21.65 -5.07 -41.38
CA VAL A 105 22.48 -3.86 -41.51
C VAL A 105 23.42 -3.67 -40.33
N SER A 106 22.90 -3.78 -39.10
CA SER A 106 23.71 -3.74 -37.88
C SER A 106 23.00 -4.44 -36.73
N ILE A 107 23.76 -5.25 -35.98
CA ILE A 107 23.31 -5.87 -34.72
C ILE A 107 23.57 -4.99 -33.49
N TYR A 108 24.25 -3.84 -33.66
CA TYR A 108 24.49 -2.88 -32.60
C TYR A 108 23.76 -1.57 -32.91
N PRO A 109 22.90 -1.09 -32.00
CA PRO A 109 22.43 0.28 -32.07
C PRO A 109 23.63 1.22 -31.85
N GLU A 110 23.90 2.08 -32.84
CA GLU A 110 24.89 3.14 -32.70
C GLU A 110 24.24 4.29 -31.92
N TYR A 111 24.44 4.28 -30.61
CA TYR A 111 23.98 5.37 -29.75
C TYR A 111 24.72 6.65 -30.07
N GLY A 112 23.99 7.76 -30.05
CA GLY A 112 24.57 9.08 -30.07
C GLY A 112 24.71 9.66 -28.67
N PHE A 113 25.36 10.80 -28.57
CA PHE A 113 25.29 11.64 -27.39
C PHE A 113 25.03 13.10 -27.76
N VAL A 114 24.42 13.80 -26.81
CA VAL A 114 24.35 15.25 -26.78
C VAL A 114 24.96 15.67 -25.46
N LYS A 115 26.02 16.48 -25.51
CA LYS A 115 26.71 16.97 -24.33
C LYS A 115 26.51 18.46 -24.21
N ILE A 116 25.82 18.89 -23.16
CA ILE A 116 25.71 20.29 -22.78
C ILE A 116 26.93 20.63 -21.92
N GLU A 117 27.74 21.59 -22.35
CA GLU A 117 28.98 21.97 -21.68
C GLU A 117 28.87 23.31 -20.94
N GLU A 118 28.10 24.25 -21.49
CA GLU A 118 27.87 25.56 -20.87
C GLU A 118 26.44 26.05 -21.14
N ILE A 119 25.83 26.62 -20.12
CA ILE A 119 24.56 27.35 -20.22
C ILE A 119 24.80 28.76 -19.68
N ASN A 120 24.66 29.77 -20.54
CA ASN A 120 24.99 31.15 -20.20
C ASN A 120 24.04 32.12 -20.89
N ASN A 121 23.43 33.04 -20.13
CA ASN A 121 22.51 34.07 -20.65
C ASN A 121 21.44 33.52 -21.63
N ASN A 122 20.77 32.41 -21.26
CA ASN A 122 19.78 31.71 -22.10
C ASN A 122 20.35 31.20 -23.44
N THR A 123 21.65 30.90 -23.49
CA THR A 123 22.30 30.24 -24.61
C THR A 123 22.94 28.93 -24.19
N PHE A 124 22.98 27.96 -25.11
CA PHE A 124 23.52 26.62 -24.88
C PHE A 124 24.74 26.38 -25.76
N THR A 125 25.80 25.84 -25.16
CA THR A 125 27.03 25.43 -25.84
C THR A 125 27.37 23.98 -25.49
N GLY A 126 27.83 23.24 -26.47
CA GLY A 126 28.21 21.85 -26.28
C GLY A 126 28.50 21.10 -27.58
N THR A 127 28.54 19.78 -27.46
CA THR A 127 28.92 18.87 -28.55
C THR A 127 27.89 17.78 -28.75
N PHE A 128 27.86 17.17 -29.93
CA PHE A 128 26.98 16.05 -30.21
C PHE A 128 27.59 15.10 -31.23
N GLU A 129 27.18 13.85 -31.17
CA GLU A 129 27.50 12.81 -32.14
C GLU A 129 26.29 11.88 -32.22
N PHE A 130 25.90 11.42 -33.40
CA PHE A 130 24.87 10.41 -33.52
C PHE A 130 24.92 9.69 -34.87
N LEU A 131 24.45 8.45 -34.87
CA LEU A 131 23.99 7.76 -36.06
C LEU A 131 22.47 7.57 -35.96
N ALA A 132 21.74 8.06 -36.95
CA ALA A 132 20.29 8.00 -37.00
C ALA A 132 19.83 7.18 -38.21
N PHE A 133 18.76 6.40 -38.06
CA PHE A 133 18.23 5.54 -39.12
C PHE A 133 16.87 6.06 -39.60
N ASP A 134 16.56 5.82 -40.88
CA ASP A 134 15.21 6.04 -41.39
C ASP A 134 14.23 4.97 -40.86
N ASP A 135 12.94 5.13 -41.16
CA ASP A 135 11.90 4.19 -40.71
C ASP A 135 12.11 2.76 -41.20
N SER A 136 12.90 2.56 -42.27
CA SER A 136 13.21 1.22 -42.77
C SER A 136 14.35 0.54 -42.00
N GLY A 137 15.15 1.29 -41.26
CA GLY A 137 16.38 0.79 -40.64
C GLY A 137 17.51 0.49 -41.63
N LEU A 138 17.27 0.69 -42.95
CA LEU A 138 18.22 0.34 -44.02
C LEU A 138 19.13 1.50 -44.40
N ASN A 139 18.69 2.74 -44.21
CA ASN A 139 19.49 3.92 -44.49
C ASN A 139 19.80 4.65 -43.18
N SER A 140 21.02 5.15 -43.07
CA SER A 140 21.48 5.89 -41.90
C SER A 140 22.12 7.21 -42.29
N ILE A 141 22.19 8.12 -41.32
CA ILE A 141 22.95 9.35 -41.41
C ILE A 141 23.72 9.61 -40.13
N GLY A 142 25.02 9.86 -40.28
CA GLY A 142 25.93 10.08 -39.17
C GLY A 142 26.38 11.54 -39.09
N TYR A 143 26.37 12.08 -37.87
CA TYR A 143 27.02 13.34 -37.52
C TYR A 143 28.12 13.07 -36.51
N ASN A 144 29.36 13.40 -36.88
CA ASN A 144 30.54 13.32 -36.02
C ASN A 144 31.10 14.71 -35.77
N GLU A 145 31.84 14.87 -34.66
CA GLU A 145 32.47 16.15 -34.30
C GLU A 145 31.48 17.33 -34.30
N GLY A 146 30.23 17.07 -33.90
CA GLY A 146 29.17 18.06 -33.85
C GLY A 146 29.40 19.06 -32.73
N VAL A 147 29.19 20.35 -33.03
CA VAL A 147 29.32 21.46 -32.08
C VAL A 147 28.12 22.39 -32.23
N PHE A 148 27.52 22.75 -31.10
CA PHE A 148 26.58 23.87 -31.00
C PHE A 148 27.17 24.90 -30.04
N TYR A 149 27.19 26.17 -30.45
CA TYR A 149 27.82 27.26 -29.72
C TYR A 149 26.83 28.41 -29.55
N GLN A 150 26.57 28.79 -28.30
CA GLN A 150 25.68 29.88 -27.93
C GLN A 150 24.30 29.84 -28.63
N VAL A 151 23.70 28.65 -28.77
CA VAL A 151 22.36 28.51 -29.37
C VAL A 151 21.33 29.20 -28.47
N PRO A 152 20.57 30.19 -28.96
CA PRO A 152 19.68 30.97 -28.11
C PRO A 152 18.35 30.28 -27.81
N LEU A 153 17.88 30.38 -26.56
CA LEU A 153 16.53 30.00 -26.15
C LEU A 153 15.52 30.99 -26.72
N ILE A 154 14.59 30.51 -27.55
CA ILE A 154 13.54 31.34 -28.17
C ILE A 154 12.15 31.08 -27.59
N SER A 155 11.97 29.96 -26.89
CA SER A 155 10.68 29.56 -26.31
C SER A 155 10.90 28.79 -25.00
N GLY A 156 10.03 29.02 -24.02
CA GLY A 156 10.17 28.49 -22.67
C GLY A 156 11.17 29.27 -21.81
N SER A 157 11.48 28.73 -20.64
CA SER A 157 12.41 29.31 -19.67
C SER A 157 13.16 28.20 -18.95
N ILE A 158 14.43 28.46 -18.58
CA ILE A 158 15.19 27.56 -17.72
C ILE A 158 14.43 27.41 -16.39
N PRO A 159 14.04 26.18 -15.98
CA PRO A 159 13.36 25.95 -14.72
C PRO A 159 14.17 26.44 -13.52
N ALA A 160 13.48 26.92 -12.48
CA ALA A 160 14.15 27.32 -11.24
C ALA A 160 14.81 26.14 -10.52
N VAL A 161 14.24 24.94 -10.70
CA VAL A 161 14.78 23.67 -10.24
C VAL A 161 15.04 22.81 -11.46
N VAL A 162 16.31 22.48 -11.71
CA VAL A 162 16.70 21.61 -12.81
C VAL A 162 16.70 20.17 -12.29
N ILE A 163 15.90 19.31 -12.91
CA ILE A 163 15.80 17.89 -12.58
C ILE A 163 16.81 17.13 -13.46
N THR A 164 17.54 16.21 -12.85
CA THR A 164 18.51 15.32 -13.51
C THR A 164 18.07 13.87 -13.44
N CYS A 165 18.75 12.98 -14.17
CA CYS A 165 18.53 11.54 -14.03
C CYS A 165 18.72 11.10 -12.57
N ASP A 166 19.84 11.46 -11.93
CA ASP A 166 20.14 11.15 -10.52
C ASP A 166 19.01 11.57 -9.56
N ASP A 167 18.39 12.74 -9.78
CA ASP A 167 17.26 13.19 -8.96
C ASP A 167 16.04 12.26 -9.11
N THR A 168 15.73 11.84 -10.34
CA THR A 168 14.61 10.93 -10.61
C THR A 168 14.87 9.50 -10.12
N GLU A 169 16.12 9.04 -10.14
CA GLU A 169 16.52 7.76 -9.53
C GLU A 169 16.33 7.79 -8.01
N ALA A 170 16.68 8.89 -7.35
CA ALA A 170 16.45 9.03 -5.91
C ALA A 170 14.96 8.94 -5.55
N VAL A 171 14.09 9.58 -6.35
CA VAL A 171 12.63 9.52 -6.17
C VAL A 171 12.09 8.11 -6.39
N SER A 172 12.56 7.38 -7.41
CA SER A 172 12.11 6.01 -7.65
C SER A 172 12.54 5.04 -6.55
N ILE A 173 13.73 5.24 -5.96
CA ILE A 173 14.22 4.48 -4.79
C ILE A 173 13.32 4.72 -3.57
N GLU A 174 12.97 5.97 -3.28
CA GLU A 174 12.07 6.32 -2.17
C GLU A 174 10.67 5.71 -2.37
N ALA A 175 10.10 5.86 -3.57
CA ALA A 175 8.80 5.31 -3.90
C ALA A 175 8.79 3.76 -3.83
N ARG A 176 9.90 3.11 -4.22
CA ARG A 176 10.06 1.66 -4.07
C ARG A 176 10.03 1.22 -2.60
N ALA A 177 10.67 1.99 -1.71
CA ALA A 177 10.67 1.67 -0.29
C ALA A 177 9.26 1.76 0.30
N ALA A 178 8.50 2.80 -0.06
CA ALA A 178 7.10 2.94 0.34
C ALA A 178 6.22 1.80 -0.20
N TYR A 179 6.41 1.42 -1.48
CA TYR A 179 5.72 0.28 -2.08
C TYR A 179 5.99 -1.05 -1.36
N ILE A 180 7.23 -1.31 -0.94
CA ILE A 180 7.55 -2.54 -0.20
C ILE A 180 6.92 -2.51 1.19
N ALA A 181 7.02 -1.37 1.88
CA ALA A 181 6.49 -1.22 3.23
C ALA A 181 4.96 -1.40 3.31
N SER A 182 4.23 -1.18 2.21
CA SER A 182 2.78 -1.34 2.19
C SER A 182 2.30 -2.79 2.25
N TYR A 183 3.18 -3.78 2.03
CA TYR A 183 2.82 -5.21 2.07
C TYR A 183 3.79 -6.08 2.89
N ASP A 184 4.98 -5.58 3.23
CA ASP A 184 5.95 -6.28 4.08
C ASP A 184 5.61 -6.09 5.56
N THR A 185 4.48 -6.68 5.98
CA THR A 185 3.94 -6.58 7.34
C THR A 185 3.50 -7.95 7.87
N THR A 186 3.45 -8.07 9.19
CA THR A 186 2.88 -9.23 9.89
C THR A 186 1.38 -9.09 10.14
N GLY A 187 0.82 -7.89 9.98
CA GLY A 187 -0.61 -7.63 10.15
C GLY A 187 -1.35 -7.56 8.81
N TYR A 188 -2.52 -6.92 8.84
CA TYR A 188 -3.34 -6.70 7.66
C TYR A 188 -2.65 -5.80 6.63
N ILE A 189 -2.72 -6.21 5.37
CA ILE A 189 -2.31 -5.40 4.21
C ILE A 189 -3.51 -4.55 3.79
N ASN A 190 -3.36 -3.24 3.88
CA ASN A 190 -4.39 -2.29 3.43
C ASN A 190 -4.37 -2.17 1.91
N ARG A 191 -5.54 -2.38 1.28
CA ARG A 191 -5.72 -2.33 -0.18
C ARG A 191 -5.40 -0.96 -0.76
N GLU A 192 -5.98 0.10 -0.19
CA GLU A 192 -5.81 1.47 -0.70
C GLU A 192 -4.37 1.94 -0.58
N GLU A 193 -3.71 1.67 0.54
CA GLU A 193 -2.31 2.03 0.76
C GLU A 193 -1.38 1.28 -0.20
N TYR A 194 -1.63 -0.01 -0.44
CA TYR A 194 -0.87 -0.80 -1.42
C TYR A 194 -1.03 -0.25 -2.84
N GLU A 195 -2.27 -0.04 -3.29
CA GLU A 195 -2.57 0.44 -4.64
C GLU A 195 -1.98 1.85 -4.86
N ALA A 196 -2.06 2.72 -3.85
CA ALA A 196 -1.47 4.06 -3.89
C ALA A 196 0.07 4.00 -3.96
N ALA A 197 0.72 3.21 -3.11
CA ALA A 197 2.18 3.10 -3.07
C ALA A 197 2.73 2.47 -4.35
N CYS A 198 2.06 1.45 -4.90
CA CYS A 198 2.42 0.85 -6.18
C CYS A 198 2.31 1.86 -7.33
N ASN A 199 1.21 2.62 -7.40
CA ASN A 199 1.04 3.62 -8.44
C ASN A 199 2.08 4.73 -8.34
N ALA A 200 2.40 5.19 -7.13
CA ALA A 200 3.46 6.18 -6.92
C ALA A 200 4.82 5.66 -7.41
N TYR A 201 5.14 4.39 -7.13
CA TYR A 201 6.38 3.77 -7.62
C TYR A 201 6.39 3.62 -9.15
N ARG A 202 5.28 3.19 -9.75
CA ARG A 202 5.14 3.08 -11.21
C ARG A 202 5.35 4.44 -11.89
N GLU A 203 4.72 5.50 -11.39
CA GLU A 203 4.90 6.86 -11.93
C GLU A 203 6.33 7.37 -11.73
N ALA A 204 6.95 7.09 -10.58
CA ALA A 204 8.36 7.44 -10.36
C ALA A 204 9.30 6.75 -11.36
N LEU A 205 9.05 5.49 -11.72
CA LEU A 205 9.80 4.78 -12.75
C LEU A 205 9.57 5.34 -14.16
N ILE A 206 8.35 5.79 -14.49
CA ILE A 206 8.07 6.46 -15.77
C ILE A 206 8.88 7.75 -15.86
N VAL A 207 8.88 8.56 -14.80
CA VAL A 207 9.66 9.78 -14.72
C VAL A 207 11.16 9.47 -14.81
N GLN A 208 11.66 8.46 -14.08
CA GLN A 208 13.05 8.02 -14.18
C GLN A 208 13.42 7.66 -15.62
N ARG A 209 12.63 6.83 -16.30
CA ARG A 209 12.86 6.47 -17.70
C ARG A 209 12.89 7.69 -18.62
N ASP A 210 11.98 8.64 -18.43
CA ASP A 210 11.92 9.84 -19.26
C ASP A 210 13.17 10.73 -19.10
N TYR A 211 13.84 10.70 -17.95
CA TYR A 211 15.06 11.48 -17.67
C TYR A 211 16.39 10.71 -17.87
N CYS A 212 16.38 9.40 -17.65
CA CYS A 212 17.57 8.55 -17.67
C CYS A 212 17.69 7.70 -18.94
N GLY A 213 16.57 7.45 -19.62
CA GLY A 213 16.48 6.47 -20.69
C GLY A 213 16.21 5.06 -20.18
N ASP A 214 16.10 4.11 -21.10
CA ASP A 214 15.80 2.70 -20.84
C ASP A 214 16.42 1.78 -21.91
N ILE A 215 17.74 1.88 -22.03
CA ILE A 215 18.48 1.27 -23.13
C ILE A 215 18.45 -0.26 -23.08
N SER A 216 18.37 -0.79 -21.85
CA SER A 216 18.24 -2.21 -21.54
C SER A 216 16.80 -2.72 -21.65
N GLY A 217 15.81 -1.81 -21.65
CA GLY A 217 14.40 -2.16 -21.55
C GLY A 217 13.95 -2.58 -20.14
N GLU A 218 14.86 -2.52 -19.14
CA GLU A 218 14.58 -2.95 -17.77
C GLU A 218 13.52 -2.07 -17.10
N LEU A 219 13.53 -0.76 -17.31
CA LEU A 219 12.53 0.14 -16.73
C LEU A 219 11.16 -0.09 -17.37
N THR A 220 11.09 -0.26 -18.69
CA THR A 220 9.85 -0.56 -19.41
C THR A 220 9.29 -1.92 -18.99
N GLN A 221 10.15 -2.93 -18.81
CA GLN A 221 9.74 -4.22 -18.28
C GLN A 221 9.17 -4.07 -16.87
N LEU A 222 9.88 -3.40 -15.97
CA LEU A 222 9.47 -3.23 -14.58
C LEU A 222 8.17 -2.42 -14.44
N ILE A 223 8.01 -1.35 -15.21
CA ILE A 223 6.75 -0.58 -15.29
C ILE A 223 5.60 -1.49 -15.77
N GLY A 224 5.88 -2.38 -16.73
CA GLY A 224 4.92 -3.37 -17.21
C GLY A 224 4.55 -4.41 -16.16
N GLU A 225 5.52 -4.89 -15.37
CA GLU A 225 5.32 -5.85 -14.28
C GLU A 225 4.48 -5.27 -13.13
N LEU A 226 4.62 -3.98 -12.85
CA LEU A 226 3.76 -3.29 -11.86
C LEU A 226 2.30 -3.21 -12.31
N ASN A 227 2.03 -3.28 -13.63
CA ASN A 227 0.70 -3.24 -14.27
C ASN A 227 -0.26 -2.27 -13.55
N VAL A 228 -1.57 -2.56 -13.51
CA VAL A 228 -2.60 -1.68 -12.90
C VAL A 228 -2.49 -1.56 -11.37
N CYS A 229 -1.41 -2.07 -10.75
CA CYS A 229 -1.20 -2.02 -9.31
C CYS A 229 -2.31 -2.68 -8.49
N ASN A 230 -2.96 -3.70 -9.04
CA ASN A 230 -4.08 -4.38 -8.40
C ASN A 230 -3.66 -5.13 -7.14
N PHE A 231 -4.51 -5.07 -6.13
CA PHE A 231 -4.40 -5.92 -4.95
C PHE A 231 -4.38 -7.39 -5.33
N ARG A 232 -3.46 -8.15 -4.73
CA ARG A 232 -3.19 -9.55 -5.13
C ARG A 232 -4.04 -10.50 -4.32
N CYS A 233 -4.48 -11.59 -4.96
CA CYS A 233 -5.17 -12.67 -4.27
C CYS A 233 -4.37 -13.21 -3.06
N SER A 234 -3.03 -13.32 -3.18
CA SER A 234 -2.18 -13.74 -2.06
C SER A 234 -2.25 -12.83 -0.83
N PHE A 235 -2.50 -11.53 -1.02
CA PHE A 235 -2.65 -10.58 0.09
C PHE A 235 -4.04 -10.69 0.73
N ALA A 236 -5.09 -10.85 -0.08
CA ALA A 236 -6.43 -11.11 0.43
C ALA A 236 -6.46 -12.41 1.25
N THR A 237 -5.83 -13.49 0.76
CA THR A 237 -5.70 -14.75 1.51
C THR A 237 -4.92 -14.59 2.81
N GLN A 238 -3.85 -13.77 2.83
CA GLN A 238 -3.11 -13.48 4.06
C GLN A 238 -4.01 -12.78 5.09
N ASN A 239 -4.69 -11.70 4.67
CA ASN A 239 -5.60 -10.97 5.55
C ASN A 239 -6.69 -11.89 6.11
N ARG A 240 -7.35 -12.68 5.25
CA ARG A 240 -8.37 -13.66 5.67
C ARG A 240 -7.82 -14.70 6.64
N THR A 241 -6.56 -15.10 6.50
CA THR A 241 -5.92 -16.07 7.41
C THR A 241 -5.61 -15.48 8.77
N LEU A 242 -5.16 -14.22 8.81
CA LEU A 242 -4.99 -13.51 10.08
C LEU A 242 -6.33 -13.35 10.80
N ALA A 243 -7.37 -12.92 10.08
CA ALA A 243 -8.70 -12.73 10.65
C ALA A 243 -9.34 -14.04 11.10
N GLN A 244 -9.11 -15.15 10.39
CA GLN A 244 -9.56 -16.47 10.84
C GLN A 244 -8.93 -16.85 12.19
N THR A 245 -7.61 -16.65 12.34
CA THR A 245 -6.96 -16.97 13.62
C THR A 245 -7.51 -16.09 14.75
N GLU A 246 -7.71 -14.80 14.50
CA GLU A 246 -8.33 -13.89 15.49
C GLU A 246 -9.76 -14.31 15.84
N PHE A 247 -10.54 -14.82 14.88
CA PHE A 247 -11.88 -15.34 15.09
C PHE A 247 -11.90 -16.68 15.85
N GLU A 248 -10.99 -17.60 15.52
CA GLU A 248 -10.88 -18.91 16.20
C GLU A 248 -10.40 -18.78 17.65
N ASP A 249 -9.66 -17.71 17.97
CA ASP A 249 -9.19 -17.40 19.32
C ASP A 249 -10.13 -16.42 20.06
N ALA A 250 -11.30 -16.09 19.50
CA ALA A 250 -12.23 -15.14 20.07
C ALA A 250 -12.92 -15.67 21.34
N THR A 251 -13.19 -14.77 22.28
CA THR A 251 -13.99 -15.00 23.49
C THR A 251 -15.39 -14.40 23.28
N ILE A 252 -16.35 -14.74 24.15
CA ILE A 252 -17.72 -14.20 24.15
C ILE A 252 -17.69 -12.66 23.94
N SER A 253 -16.89 -11.94 24.72
CA SER A 253 -16.81 -10.48 24.69
C SER A 253 -16.27 -9.86 23.39
N ASN A 254 -15.52 -10.60 22.57
CA ASN A 254 -14.92 -10.05 21.34
C ASN A 254 -15.33 -10.80 20.06
N TYR A 255 -16.16 -11.83 20.19
CA TYR A 255 -16.60 -12.70 19.10
C TYR A 255 -17.23 -11.94 17.95
N VAL A 256 -18.25 -11.11 18.22
CA VAL A 256 -18.95 -10.32 17.19
C VAL A 256 -17.96 -9.51 16.35
N ALA A 257 -17.04 -8.81 17.02
CA ALA A 257 -16.03 -7.99 16.35
C ALA A 257 -15.02 -8.82 15.54
N ALA A 258 -14.57 -9.94 16.07
CA ALA A 258 -13.64 -10.84 15.37
C ALA A 258 -14.31 -11.54 14.17
N CYS A 259 -15.56 -11.95 14.35
CA CYS A 259 -16.40 -12.58 13.34
C CYS A 259 -16.69 -11.63 12.18
N ASP A 260 -17.09 -10.39 12.45
CA ASP A 260 -17.31 -9.37 11.43
C ASP A 260 -16.03 -9.04 10.65
N ASN A 261 -14.89 -8.99 11.34
CA ASN A 261 -13.59 -8.80 10.69
C ASN A 261 -13.23 -10.00 9.79
N TYR A 262 -13.51 -11.22 10.23
CA TYR A 262 -13.33 -12.42 9.42
C TYR A 262 -14.25 -12.44 8.19
N ARG A 263 -15.53 -12.11 8.36
CA ARG A 263 -16.53 -11.93 7.30
C ARG A 263 -16.04 -10.92 6.25
N PHE A 264 -15.56 -9.76 6.68
CA PHE A 264 -15.02 -8.73 5.79
C PHE A 264 -13.88 -9.26 4.91
N TYR A 265 -12.94 -10.02 5.48
CA TYR A 265 -11.81 -10.54 4.70
C TYR A 265 -12.15 -11.77 3.85
N LEU A 266 -13.18 -12.54 4.20
CA LEU A 266 -13.79 -13.53 3.30
C LEU A 266 -14.38 -12.84 2.07
N GLU A 267 -15.17 -11.78 2.26
CA GLU A 267 -15.75 -10.99 1.17
C GLU A 267 -14.68 -10.34 0.28
N GLN A 268 -13.62 -9.78 0.89
CA GLN A 268 -12.48 -9.24 0.15
C GLN A 268 -11.78 -10.33 -0.69
N GLN A 269 -11.56 -11.52 -0.13
CA GLN A 269 -10.96 -12.62 -0.87
C GLN A 269 -11.87 -13.08 -2.01
N LEU A 270 -13.18 -13.18 -1.78
CA LEU A 270 -14.17 -13.49 -2.80
C LEU A 270 -14.14 -12.48 -3.95
N GLU A 271 -14.07 -11.18 -3.65
CA GLU A 271 -13.99 -10.11 -4.66
C GLU A 271 -12.71 -10.21 -5.51
N ILE A 272 -11.55 -10.46 -4.88
CA ILE A 272 -10.24 -10.36 -5.52
C ILE A 272 -9.79 -11.69 -6.18
N CYS A 273 -10.09 -12.81 -5.55
CA CYS A 273 -9.69 -14.14 -5.99
C CYS A 273 -10.78 -14.86 -6.78
N GLY A 274 -12.05 -14.51 -6.55
CA GLY A 274 -13.20 -15.33 -6.94
C GLY A 274 -13.36 -16.57 -6.06
N ASP A 275 -14.42 -17.32 -6.32
CA ASP A 275 -14.80 -18.53 -5.58
C ASP A 275 -15.46 -19.54 -6.53
N GLU A 276 -14.65 -20.18 -7.37
CA GLU A 276 -15.16 -21.12 -8.38
C GLU A 276 -15.73 -22.41 -7.77
N ASP A 277 -15.24 -22.82 -6.60
CA ASP A 277 -15.69 -24.03 -5.90
C ASP A 277 -16.81 -23.75 -4.89
N GLY A 278 -17.12 -22.48 -4.62
CA GLY A 278 -18.17 -22.06 -3.68
C GLY A 278 -17.74 -22.20 -2.22
N SER A 279 -16.47 -22.46 -1.94
CA SER A 279 -15.98 -22.72 -0.58
C SER A 279 -16.03 -21.48 0.30
N ILE A 280 -15.77 -20.28 -0.25
CA ILE A 280 -15.84 -19.03 0.51
C ILE A 280 -17.30 -18.66 0.76
N GLN A 281 -18.16 -18.78 -0.25
CA GLN A 281 -19.58 -18.48 -0.11
C GLN A 281 -20.25 -19.41 0.91
N ALA A 282 -19.89 -20.71 0.93
CA ALA A 282 -20.41 -21.63 1.92
C ALA A 282 -20.06 -21.21 3.36
N VAL A 283 -18.83 -20.74 3.60
CA VAL A 283 -18.45 -20.22 4.92
C VAL A 283 -19.24 -18.95 5.25
N LEU A 284 -19.39 -18.01 4.30
CA LEU A 284 -20.17 -16.79 4.52
C LEU A 284 -21.65 -17.06 4.81
N ASP A 285 -22.23 -18.08 4.17
CA ASP A 285 -23.64 -18.46 4.36
C ASP A 285 -23.90 -19.11 5.73
N GLU A 286 -22.89 -19.76 6.31
CA GLU A 286 -22.96 -20.42 7.63
C GLU A 286 -22.50 -19.51 8.78
N LEU A 287 -21.78 -18.42 8.49
CA LEU A 287 -21.17 -17.56 9.50
C LEU A 287 -22.20 -16.64 10.16
N ASP A 288 -22.61 -16.98 11.38
CA ASP A 288 -23.35 -16.09 12.27
C ASP A 288 -22.38 -15.23 13.09
N CYS A 289 -22.62 -13.91 13.09
CA CYS A 289 -21.82 -12.95 13.86
C CYS A 289 -22.73 -12.06 14.73
N ASN A 290 -23.99 -12.44 14.93
CA ASN A 290 -24.95 -11.64 15.65
C ASN A 290 -25.02 -12.01 17.14
N ASP A 291 -25.69 -11.12 17.84
CA ASP A 291 -26.10 -11.12 19.23
C ASP A 291 -27.47 -10.43 19.14
N ASP A 292 -28.54 -11.24 19.02
CA ASP A 292 -29.83 -10.81 18.47
C ASP A 292 -30.71 -10.07 19.50
N ASP A 293 -30.59 -10.41 20.78
CA ASP A 293 -31.17 -9.70 21.93
C ASP A 293 -30.26 -8.58 22.49
N ALA A 294 -28.96 -8.60 22.15
CA ALA A 294 -27.95 -7.66 22.64
C ALA A 294 -27.69 -7.77 24.15
N ASP A 295 -27.79 -8.97 24.71
CA ASP A 295 -27.51 -9.29 26.10
C ASP A 295 -26.01 -9.55 26.38
N GLY A 296 -25.18 -9.59 25.34
CA GLY A 296 -23.74 -9.75 25.45
C GLY A 296 -23.23 -11.18 25.33
N ILE A 297 -24.11 -12.15 25.17
CA ILE A 297 -23.80 -13.50 24.71
C ILE A 297 -24.14 -13.60 23.21
N PRO A 298 -23.16 -13.81 22.32
CA PRO A 298 -23.45 -14.00 20.92
C PRO A 298 -24.20 -15.32 20.67
N ASN A 299 -25.18 -15.31 19.76
CA ASN A 299 -25.96 -16.47 19.28
C ASN A 299 -25.19 -17.79 19.18
N TYR A 300 -23.93 -17.75 18.73
CA TYR A 300 -23.07 -18.93 18.57
C TYR A 300 -22.78 -19.66 19.90
N PHE A 301 -22.77 -18.93 21.02
CA PHE A 301 -22.51 -19.45 22.36
C PHE A 301 -23.77 -19.94 23.08
N GLU A 302 -24.94 -19.73 22.48
CA GLU A 302 -26.24 -20.07 23.08
C GLU A 302 -26.83 -21.38 22.55
N ASP A 303 -26.12 -22.07 21.65
CA ASP A 303 -26.38 -23.47 21.29
C ASP A 303 -25.83 -24.41 22.37
N PHE A 304 -26.42 -24.38 23.57
CA PHE A 304 -25.90 -25.09 24.74
C PHE A 304 -25.79 -26.59 24.51
N ASN A 305 -26.76 -27.17 23.80
CA ASN A 305 -26.78 -28.59 23.51
C ASN A 305 -25.91 -28.99 22.28
N GLY A 306 -25.37 -28.01 21.55
CA GLY A 306 -24.44 -28.17 20.43
C GLY A 306 -25.05 -28.86 19.21
N ASN A 307 -26.37 -28.77 19.03
CA ASN A 307 -27.08 -29.42 17.94
C ASN A 307 -27.24 -28.50 16.70
N GLY A 308 -26.98 -27.20 16.87
CA GLY A 308 -27.09 -26.16 15.84
C GLY A 308 -28.50 -25.61 15.66
N ASN A 309 -29.39 -25.78 16.64
CA ASN A 309 -30.78 -25.31 16.60
C ASN A 309 -31.07 -24.42 17.82
N LEU A 310 -30.73 -23.14 17.72
CA LEU A 310 -30.95 -22.17 18.80
C LEU A 310 -32.42 -22.07 19.25
N ASP A 311 -33.38 -22.38 18.38
CA ASP A 311 -34.82 -22.34 18.70
C ASP A 311 -35.28 -23.41 19.72
N ASP A 312 -34.43 -24.37 20.10
CA ASP A 312 -34.76 -25.40 21.10
C ASP A 312 -34.05 -25.28 22.44
N ASP A 313 -33.22 -24.25 22.60
CA ASP A 313 -32.61 -23.84 23.86
C ASP A 313 -33.46 -22.68 24.44
N ASP A 314 -34.24 -22.99 25.48
CA ASP A 314 -35.23 -22.14 26.17
C ASP A 314 -35.22 -22.60 27.63
N LEU A 315 -34.37 -21.96 28.43
CA LEU A 315 -34.02 -22.42 29.77
C LEU A 315 -35.18 -22.22 30.76
N ASP A 316 -35.77 -21.03 30.82
CA ASP A 316 -36.88 -20.70 31.72
C ASP A 316 -38.26 -21.24 31.26
N ASN A 317 -38.34 -21.74 30.01
CA ASN A 317 -39.55 -22.27 29.36
C ASN A 317 -40.68 -21.23 29.17
N ASP A 318 -40.37 -19.95 29.01
CA ASP A 318 -41.35 -18.91 28.72
C ASP A 318 -41.81 -18.89 27.24
N GLY A 319 -41.05 -19.58 26.37
CA GLY A 319 -41.28 -19.73 24.95
C GLY A 319 -40.56 -18.73 24.04
N ILE A 320 -39.66 -17.92 24.60
CA ILE A 320 -38.57 -17.21 23.94
C ILE A 320 -37.34 -18.11 24.06
N ALA A 321 -36.56 -18.23 22.98
CA ALA A 321 -35.32 -19.01 23.02
C ALA A 321 -34.21 -18.10 23.51
N ASN A 322 -33.22 -18.64 24.21
CA ASN A 322 -32.13 -17.88 24.84
C ASN A 322 -31.53 -16.79 23.95
N TYR A 323 -31.16 -17.11 22.69
CA TYR A 323 -30.62 -16.14 21.71
C TYR A 323 -31.56 -14.99 21.26
N LEU A 324 -32.75 -14.91 21.84
CA LEU A 324 -33.73 -13.86 21.67
C LEU A 324 -34.31 -13.36 23.00
N ASP A 325 -33.86 -13.91 24.12
CA ASP A 325 -34.18 -13.53 25.49
C ASP A 325 -33.03 -12.68 26.06
N ASN A 326 -33.28 -11.93 27.12
CA ASN A 326 -32.27 -11.06 27.71
C ASN A 326 -32.08 -11.33 29.22
N ASP A 327 -32.67 -12.44 29.68
CA ASP A 327 -32.86 -12.91 31.05
C ASP A 327 -33.16 -14.42 30.91
N ASP A 328 -32.11 -15.17 30.56
CA ASP A 328 -32.20 -16.52 29.99
C ASP A 328 -32.79 -17.58 30.94
N ASP A 329 -32.41 -17.52 32.22
CA ASP A 329 -32.93 -18.37 33.30
C ASP A 329 -34.24 -17.84 33.91
N GLY A 330 -34.62 -16.59 33.60
CA GLY A 330 -35.84 -15.95 34.04
C GLY A 330 -35.86 -15.61 35.53
N ASP A 331 -34.70 -15.45 36.17
CA ASP A 331 -34.59 -15.08 37.58
C ASP A 331 -34.76 -13.57 37.83
N GLY A 332 -34.75 -12.75 36.78
CA GLY A 332 -35.00 -11.32 36.83
C GLY A 332 -33.76 -10.45 37.01
N ILE A 333 -32.56 -11.04 37.04
CA ILE A 333 -31.31 -10.39 36.66
C ILE A 333 -31.17 -10.51 35.13
N LEU A 334 -30.40 -9.62 34.52
CA LEU A 334 -30.26 -9.64 33.05
C LEU A 334 -29.01 -10.45 32.72
N THR A 335 -29.07 -11.29 31.68
CA THR A 335 -27.92 -12.05 31.18
C THR A 335 -26.67 -11.17 31.05
N ILE A 336 -26.79 -9.92 30.61
CA ILE A 336 -25.64 -8.99 30.48
C ILE A 336 -24.92 -8.66 31.80
N ASP A 337 -25.63 -8.75 32.92
CA ASP A 337 -25.13 -8.48 34.26
C ASP A 337 -24.51 -9.74 34.91
N GLU A 338 -24.68 -10.92 34.29
CA GLU A 338 -24.16 -12.25 34.72
C GLU A 338 -23.20 -12.91 33.72
N ALA A 339 -23.20 -12.44 32.47
CA ALA A 339 -22.55 -13.11 31.34
C ALA A 339 -21.05 -13.38 31.51
N GLN A 340 -20.32 -12.49 32.19
CA GLN A 340 -18.86 -12.58 32.22
C GLN A 340 -18.16 -11.82 33.35
N ASP A 341 -17.03 -12.37 33.80
CA ASP A 341 -16.10 -11.75 34.72
C ASP A 341 -15.28 -10.60 34.08
N VAL A 342 -14.44 -9.95 34.90
CA VAL A 342 -13.54 -8.87 34.47
C VAL A 342 -12.50 -9.28 33.43
N ASP A 343 -12.22 -10.59 33.30
CA ASP A 343 -11.28 -11.19 32.37
C ASP A 343 -11.99 -11.73 31.10
N GLY A 344 -13.32 -11.68 31.04
CA GLY A 344 -14.16 -12.11 29.91
C GLY A 344 -14.49 -13.60 29.88
N ASN A 345 -14.38 -14.31 31.01
CA ASN A 345 -14.85 -15.68 31.16
C ASN A 345 -16.31 -15.68 31.66
N PRO A 346 -17.13 -16.69 31.31
CA PRO A 346 -18.43 -16.89 31.95
C PRO A 346 -18.31 -16.93 33.48
N LEU A 347 -19.26 -16.31 34.18
CA LEU A 347 -19.42 -16.48 35.63
C LEU A 347 -20.03 -17.87 35.92
N ASP A 348 -19.65 -18.43 37.06
CA ASP A 348 -20.03 -19.76 37.60
C ASP A 348 -19.70 -19.67 39.09
N THR A 349 -20.60 -19.01 39.83
CA THR A 349 -20.35 -18.51 41.18
C THR A 349 -20.22 -19.64 42.20
N ASP A 350 -21.06 -20.68 42.10
CA ASP A 350 -21.02 -21.85 42.97
C ASP A 350 -20.04 -22.96 42.51
N GLY A 351 -19.59 -22.92 41.25
CA GLY A 351 -18.62 -23.84 40.66
C GLY A 351 -19.21 -25.19 40.23
N ASP A 352 -20.52 -25.28 39.97
CA ASP A 352 -21.22 -26.51 39.62
C ASP A 352 -21.24 -26.83 38.11
N ASN A 353 -20.73 -25.90 37.29
CA ASN A 353 -20.67 -25.90 35.81
C ASN A 353 -21.98 -25.56 35.10
N ASP A 354 -23.03 -25.11 35.79
CA ASP A 354 -23.94 -24.11 35.22
C ASP A 354 -23.27 -22.73 35.32
N VAL A 355 -23.63 -21.83 34.41
CA VAL A 355 -23.08 -20.47 34.40
C VAL A 355 -24.17 -19.54 34.89
N ASP A 356 -23.84 -18.49 35.64
CA ASP A 356 -24.82 -17.66 36.35
C ASP A 356 -26.00 -17.22 35.46
N TYR A 357 -25.76 -16.76 34.22
CA TYR A 357 -26.83 -16.38 33.27
C TYR A 357 -27.70 -17.55 32.73
N LEU A 358 -27.44 -18.77 33.19
CA LEU A 358 -28.20 -20.00 32.93
C LEU A 358 -28.52 -20.76 34.23
N ASP A 359 -28.20 -20.19 35.39
CA ASP A 359 -28.45 -20.76 36.70
C ASP A 359 -29.55 -19.94 37.37
N ASN A 360 -30.37 -20.58 38.18
CA ASN A 360 -31.42 -19.89 38.92
C ASN A 360 -31.16 -19.85 40.43
N ASP A 361 -30.00 -20.35 40.87
CA ASP A 361 -29.45 -20.43 42.24
C ASP A 361 -27.92 -20.22 42.15
N ASP A 362 -27.51 -19.03 41.70
CA ASP A 362 -26.14 -18.67 41.28
C ASP A 362 -25.03 -19.05 42.28
N ASP A 363 -25.30 -18.94 43.58
CA ASP A 363 -24.35 -19.22 44.65
C ASP A 363 -24.51 -20.62 45.27
N GLY A 364 -25.53 -21.35 44.84
CA GLY A 364 -25.81 -22.74 45.21
C GLY A 364 -26.20 -22.92 46.67
N ASP A 365 -26.77 -21.89 47.30
CA ASP A 365 -27.19 -21.94 48.70
C ASP A 365 -28.60 -22.56 48.90
N GLY A 366 -29.35 -22.71 47.79
CA GLY A 366 -30.66 -23.36 47.76
C GLY A 366 -31.84 -22.40 47.74
N LEU A 367 -31.63 -21.09 47.75
CA LEU A 367 -32.61 -20.08 47.37
C LEU A 367 -32.48 -19.77 45.88
N PHE A 368 -33.59 -19.41 45.23
CA PHE A 368 -33.47 -18.94 43.84
C PHE A 368 -33.07 -17.47 43.80
N THR A 369 -32.16 -17.11 42.89
CA THR A 369 -31.61 -15.76 42.68
C THR A 369 -32.68 -14.66 42.72
N GLN A 370 -33.84 -14.91 42.08
CA GLN A 370 -34.98 -13.99 42.05
C GLN A 370 -35.51 -13.56 43.44
N PHE A 371 -35.23 -14.35 44.48
CA PHE A 371 -35.67 -14.15 45.86
C PHE A 371 -34.62 -13.53 46.77
N GLU A 372 -33.44 -13.20 46.23
CA GLU A 372 -32.28 -12.72 46.97
C GLU A 372 -31.88 -11.28 46.59
N PRO A 373 -32.83 -10.32 46.62
CA PRO A 373 -32.51 -8.96 46.24
C PRO A 373 -31.77 -8.26 47.38
N GLY A 374 -30.53 -7.85 47.15
CA GLY A 374 -29.86 -6.98 48.10
C GLY A 374 -28.37 -7.20 48.23
N ASP A 375 -27.89 -6.81 49.40
CA ASP A 375 -26.53 -6.88 49.92
C ASP A 375 -26.72 -6.66 51.43
N THR A 376 -27.06 -7.73 52.15
CA THR A 376 -27.60 -7.68 53.51
C THR A 376 -26.55 -7.24 54.52
N ASP A 377 -25.31 -7.71 54.37
CA ASP A 377 -24.18 -7.37 55.22
C ASP A 377 -23.47 -6.05 54.78
N GLY A 378 -23.65 -5.64 53.52
CA GLY A 378 -23.08 -4.44 52.94
C GLY A 378 -21.61 -4.55 52.52
N ASP A 379 -21.10 -5.76 52.24
CA ASP A 379 -19.72 -5.99 51.81
C ASP A 379 -19.48 -5.67 50.33
N GLY A 380 -20.56 -5.59 49.54
CA GLY A 380 -20.57 -5.28 48.13
C GLY A 380 -20.74 -6.48 47.19
N THR A 381 -20.90 -7.68 47.73
CA THR A 381 -21.37 -8.89 47.05
C THR A 381 -22.89 -8.93 47.20
N PRO A 382 -23.66 -8.95 46.10
CA PRO A 382 -25.10 -9.14 46.21
C PRO A 382 -25.45 -10.49 46.82
N ASN A 383 -26.58 -10.57 47.52
CA ASN A 383 -27.03 -11.80 48.20
C ASN A 383 -27.06 -13.03 47.28
N TYR A 384 -27.61 -12.88 46.06
CA TYR A 384 -27.62 -13.97 45.07
C TYR A 384 -26.24 -14.46 44.60
N LEU A 385 -25.14 -13.80 45.00
CA LEU A 385 -23.76 -14.22 44.74
C LEU A 385 -23.00 -14.49 46.05
N ASP A 386 -23.68 -14.56 47.20
CA ASP A 386 -23.11 -14.62 48.54
C ASP A 386 -23.71 -15.70 49.43
N THR A 387 -22.98 -16.81 49.53
CA THR A 387 -23.39 -17.98 50.33
C THR A 387 -23.53 -17.77 51.85
N ASP A 388 -23.18 -16.59 52.38
CA ASP A 388 -23.26 -16.19 53.80
C ASP A 388 -23.86 -14.77 53.89
N ASP A 389 -25.11 -14.64 53.46
CA ASP A 389 -25.85 -13.40 53.21
C ASP A 389 -25.75 -12.27 54.27
N ASP A 390 -25.64 -12.65 55.55
CA ASP A 390 -25.54 -11.71 56.67
C ASP A 390 -24.17 -11.70 57.37
N ASP A 391 -23.25 -12.51 56.85
CA ASP A 391 -21.84 -12.62 57.23
C ASP A 391 -21.65 -12.99 58.72
N ASP A 392 -22.60 -13.78 59.28
CA ASP A 392 -22.57 -14.28 60.66
C ASP A 392 -21.58 -15.47 60.84
N GLY A 393 -21.20 -16.11 59.74
CA GLY A 393 -20.28 -17.25 59.66
C GLY A 393 -20.96 -18.62 59.55
N LEU A 394 -22.28 -18.68 59.39
CA LEU A 394 -23.08 -19.85 59.02
C LEU A 394 -23.69 -19.61 57.65
N LEU A 395 -23.22 -20.36 56.64
CA LEU A 395 -23.78 -20.28 55.28
C LEU A 395 -25.30 -20.37 55.25
N THR A 396 -25.97 -19.60 54.39
CA THR A 396 -27.43 -19.53 54.21
C THR A 396 -28.07 -20.93 54.11
N ILE A 397 -27.47 -21.84 53.33
CA ILE A 397 -27.91 -23.24 53.18
C ILE A 397 -28.00 -24.01 54.52
N ALA A 398 -27.23 -23.61 55.53
CA ALA A 398 -27.17 -24.21 56.85
C ALA A 398 -28.16 -23.60 57.86
N GLU A 399 -28.84 -22.52 57.47
CA GLU A 399 -29.74 -21.73 58.31
C GLU A 399 -31.23 -22.03 58.06
N ASN A 400 -31.48 -22.99 57.16
CA ASN A 400 -32.82 -23.46 56.84
C ASN A 400 -33.69 -22.32 56.24
N ALA A 401 -33.08 -21.60 55.29
CA ALA A 401 -33.69 -20.57 54.47
C ALA A 401 -34.83 -21.10 53.58
N ASP A 402 -34.70 -22.32 53.06
CA ASP A 402 -35.81 -23.05 52.41
C ASP A 402 -36.03 -24.45 53.04
N PRO A 403 -36.92 -24.57 54.05
CA PRO A 403 -37.25 -25.84 54.66
C PRO A 403 -37.95 -26.85 53.73
N ASN A 404 -38.56 -26.38 52.64
CA ASN A 404 -39.44 -27.20 51.81
C ASN A 404 -38.82 -27.60 50.45
N LEU A 405 -37.68 -26.98 50.11
CA LEU A 405 -36.83 -27.24 48.94
C LEU A 405 -37.56 -26.94 47.62
N ASP A 406 -38.27 -25.80 47.58
CA ASP A 406 -38.88 -25.23 46.38
C ASP A 406 -38.23 -23.93 45.89
N GLY A 407 -37.12 -23.50 46.50
CA GLY A 407 -36.32 -22.32 46.18
C GLY A 407 -36.91 -21.00 46.69
N ASP A 408 -38.15 -21.00 47.18
CA ASP A 408 -38.84 -19.81 47.69
C ASP A 408 -38.63 -19.67 49.21
N PRO A 409 -38.00 -18.60 49.72
CA PRO A 409 -37.77 -18.40 51.15
C PRO A 409 -39.05 -18.06 51.93
N ALA A 410 -40.25 -18.17 51.34
CA ALA A 410 -41.53 -17.86 52.00
C ALA A 410 -41.78 -18.66 53.30
N ASP A 411 -41.13 -19.80 53.50
CA ASP A 411 -41.17 -20.57 54.75
C ASP A 411 -39.84 -20.62 55.52
N ALA A 412 -38.90 -19.73 55.21
CA ALA A 412 -37.64 -19.55 55.92
C ALA A 412 -37.81 -19.53 57.44
N LEU A 413 -36.83 -20.10 58.14
CA LEU A 413 -36.81 -20.11 59.59
C LEU A 413 -36.60 -18.68 60.12
N ASP A 414 -37.42 -18.29 61.09
CA ASP A 414 -37.27 -17.07 61.90
C ASP A 414 -37.32 -17.51 63.37
N THR A 415 -36.15 -17.77 63.93
CA THR A 415 -35.95 -18.39 65.24
C THR A 415 -36.40 -17.48 66.38
N ASP A 416 -36.22 -16.18 66.23
CA ASP A 416 -36.45 -15.19 67.28
C ASP A 416 -37.83 -14.47 67.17
N SER A 417 -38.48 -14.63 66.01
CA SER A 417 -39.80 -14.11 65.63
C SER A 417 -39.88 -12.58 65.56
N ASP A 418 -38.81 -11.90 65.17
CA ASP A 418 -38.80 -10.45 64.96
C ASP A 418 -39.23 -10.01 63.55
N GLY A 419 -39.28 -10.97 62.61
CA GLY A 419 -39.73 -10.79 61.24
C GLY A 419 -38.61 -10.71 60.20
N LEU A 420 -37.35 -10.89 60.59
CA LEU A 420 -36.22 -11.17 59.70
C LEU A 420 -35.94 -12.69 59.74
N PRO A 421 -35.84 -13.37 58.59
CA PRO A 421 -35.39 -14.76 58.56
C PRO A 421 -33.96 -14.91 59.07
N ASP A 422 -33.63 -16.09 59.60
CA ASP A 422 -32.32 -16.40 60.18
C ASP A 422 -31.18 -16.09 59.18
N TYR A 423 -31.33 -16.43 57.89
CA TYR A 423 -30.31 -16.18 56.84
C TYR A 423 -30.07 -14.71 56.47
N LEU A 424 -30.80 -13.79 57.08
CA LEU A 424 -30.63 -12.35 56.88
C LEU A 424 -30.43 -11.62 58.22
N ASP A 425 -30.26 -12.34 59.34
CA ASP A 425 -30.26 -11.81 60.71
C ASP A 425 -28.98 -12.13 61.49
N ASP A 426 -28.16 -11.10 61.69
CA ASP A 426 -26.82 -11.15 62.29
C ASP A 426 -26.71 -11.61 63.78
N MET A 427 -27.76 -12.22 64.38
CA MET A 427 -27.95 -12.31 65.85
C MET A 427 -28.23 -13.67 66.53
#